data_AF-A0A7X8LLX3-F1
#
_entry.id   AF-A0A7X8LLX3-F1
#
_cell.length_a   1.000
_cell.length_b   1.000
_cell.length_c   1.000
_cell.angle_alpha   90.00
_cell.angle_beta   90.00
_cell.angle_gamma   90.00
#
_symmetry.space_group_name_H-M   'P 1'
#
loop_
_entity.id
_entity.type
_entity.pdbx_description
1 polymer ?
#
loop_
_entity_poly.entity_id
_entity_poly.type
_entity_poly.pdbx_seq_one_letter_code
_entity_poly.pdbx_strand_id
1 'polypeptide(L)'
;MNKSKLITMKEAVDKYTYDGMYFAHGGALPVGSDCISFFREMVKAGRKDIDIASNCNTQGTNLLAAVGGLKRMEVGFSGLEVYGFANGLKRAVESGQTILEDYSNGSMPIRMMAGALNWPFVPMFMNTGCDQQWASADDPENYPNTKKIPEITDPFTGKVCGAFTPIKPDVAAIHVTMADIYGNAIMLGTEWCRYELSRCSKKVILCADKIVDTGVMKQFPNLVRIPYVVVDAVVYAPYGVWPACSTGLYDSDEEHMFYMNKMLKTEEGTQEYLQAFGQYDDVWDYVDMIGKERIDKISATETAFLMDPYRQWIKTDAEIKELLERR
;
A
#
# COMPACT_ATOMS: atom_id res chain seq x y z
N MET A 1 -9.57 -28.53 -7.48
CA MET A 1 -9.13 -27.26 -8.09
C MET A 1 -9.23 -26.19 -7.03
N ASN A 2 -8.27 -25.26 -6.96
CA ASN A 2 -8.39 -24.13 -6.04
C ASN A 2 -9.61 -23.27 -6.45
N LYS A 3 -10.36 -22.76 -5.48
CA LYS A 3 -11.46 -21.82 -5.74
C LYS A 3 -10.87 -20.48 -6.18
N SER A 4 -11.55 -19.79 -7.10
CA SER A 4 -11.21 -18.41 -7.45
C SER A 4 -11.23 -17.51 -6.21
N LYS A 5 -10.22 -16.63 -6.11
CA LYS A 5 -10.10 -15.58 -5.10
C LYS A 5 -10.39 -14.19 -5.67
N LEU A 6 -10.73 -14.11 -6.96
CA LEU A 6 -11.08 -12.86 -7.63
C LEU A 6 -12.36 -12.31 -7.01
N ILE A 7 -12.31 -11.08 -6.51
CA ILE A 7 -13.45 -10.34 -5.98
C ILE A 7 -13.42 -8.87 -6.40
N THR A 8 -14.56 -8.18 -6.27
CA THR A 8 -14.62 -6.73 -6.52
C THR A 8 -13.88 -5.96 -5.43
N MET A 9 -13.46 -4.73 -5.75
CA MET A 9 -12.82 -3.83 -4.77
C MET A 9 -13.71 -3.61 -3.54
N LYS A 10 -15.00 -3.35 -3.77
CA LYS A 10 -16.00 -3.18 -2.72
C LYS A 10 -16.11 -4.40 -1.82
N GLU A 11 -16.23 -5.60 -2.39
CA GLU A 11 -16.28 -6.84 -1.59
C GLU A 11 -14.99 -7.05 -0.79
N ALA A 12 -13.82 -6.71 -1.34
CA ALA A 12 -12.55 -6.82 -0.63
C ALA A 12 -12.49 -5.89 0.58
N VAL A 13 -12.86 -4.62 0.41
CA VAL A 13 -12.92 -3.64 1.50
C VAL A 13 -13.97 -4.04 2.53
N ASP A 14 -15.19 -4.37 2.12
CA ASP A 14 -16.28 -4.74 3.02
C ASP A 14 -15.93 -5.98 3.86
N LYS A 15 -15.28 -6.97 3.24
CA LYS A 15 -14.99 -8.26 3.88
C LYS A 15 -13.77 -8.24 4.79
N TYR A 16 -12.70 -7.55 4.39
CA TYR A 16 -11.41 -7.67 5.07
C TYR A 16 -11.07 -6.46 5.93
N THR A 17 -11.60 -5.28 5.63
CA THR A 17 -11.30 -4.07 6.43
C THR A 17 -12.35 -3.83 7.50
N TYR A 18 -11.94 -3.25 8.62
CA TYR A 18 -12.80 -2.89 9.75
C TYR A 18 -12.17 -1.74 10.54
N ASP A 19 -12.99 -1.00 11.29
CA ASP A 19 -12.50 0.10 12.11
C ASP A 19 -11.59 -0.43 13.22
N GLY A 20 -10.47 0.26 13.49
CA GLY A 20 -9.50 -0.20 14.49
C GLY A 20 -8.54 -1.29 14.02
N MET A 21 -8.52 -1.65 12.73
CA MET A 21 -7.58 -2.64 12.20
C MET A 21 -6.15 -2.10 12.14
N TYR A 22 -5.16 -3.01 12.27
CA TYR A 22 -3.79 -2.71 11.88
C TYR A 22 -3.59 -3.05 10.40
N PHE A 23 -3.53 -2.02 9.57
CA PHE A 23 -3.43 -2.12 8.13
C PHE A 23 -2.02 -1.83 7.64
N ALA A 24 -1.67 -2.38 6.49
CA ALA A 24 -0.44 -2.03 5.79
C ALA A 24 -0.68 -2.01 4.28
N HIS A 25 0.14 -1.25 3.58
CA HIS A 25 0.09 -1.14 2.14
C HIS A 25 1.48 -1.34 1.54
N GLY A 26 1.51 -1.78 0.29
CA GLY A 26 2.72 -2.18 -0.39
C GLY A 26 3.08 -1.30 -1.59
N GLY A 27 4.19 -0.57 -1.44
CA GLY A 27 4.86 0.23 -2.45
C GLY A 27 5.89 1.09 -1.72
N ALA A 28 7.18 1.02 -2.09
CA ALA A 28 8.14 1.97 -1.54
C ALA A 28 8.50 3.03 -2.57
N LEU A 29 8.86 4.18 -2.00
CA LEU A 29 8.76 5.54 -2.54
C LEU A 29 7.32 6.11 -2.46
N PRO A 30 7.16 7.36 -1.99
CA PRO A 30 5.88 8.07 -2.00
C PRO A 30 5.24 8.25 -3.38
N VAL A 31 6.04 8.11 -4.43
CA VAL A 31 5.64 8.05 -5.83
C VAL A 31 5.95 6.63 -6.30
N GLY A 32 5.02 5.72 -6.05
CA GLY A 32 5.28 4.29 -6.18
C GLY A 32 4.01 3.49 -6.40
N SER A 33 4.15 2.18 -6.33
CA SER A 33 3.12 1.21 -6.69
C SER A 33 2.09 0.97 -5.58
N ASP A 34 1.65 1.97 -4.81
CA ASP A 34 0.62 1.74 -3.79
C ASP A 34 -0.79 1.79 -4.38
N CYS A 35 -1.67 0.87 -3.96
CA CYS A 35 -3.04 0.81 -4.49
C CYS A 35 -3.93 1.92 -3.91
N ILE A 36 -3.82 3.14 -4.44
CA ILE A 36 -4.61 4.31 -4.05
C ILE A 36 -6.12 4.05 -4.19
N SER A 37 -6.56 3.30 -5.21
CA SER A 37 -7.97 2.92 -5.38
C SER A 37 -8.52 2.11 -4.21
N PHE A 38 -7.70 1.29 -3.54
CA PHE A 38 -8.10 0.59 -2.32
C PHE A 38 -8.37 1.57 -1.16
N PHE A 39 -7.51 2.59 -1.01
CA PHE A 39 -7.74 3.67 -0.04
C PHE A 39 -8.99 4.48 -0.35
N ARG A 40 -9.25 4.81 -1.62
CA ARG A 40 -10.49 5.48 -2.02
C ARG A 40 -11.71 4.67 -1.63
N GLU A 41 -11.68 3.36 -1.85
CA GLU A 41 -12.79 2.48 -1.47
C GLU A 41 -12.93 2.36 0.07
N MET A 42 -11.83 2.34 0.83
CA MET A 42 -11.89 2.45 2.30
C MET A 42 -12.54 3.75 2.76
N VAL A 43 -12.22 4.88 2.10
CA VAL A 43 -12.83 6.18 2.39
C VAL A 43 -14.33 6.17 2.05
N LYS A 44 -14.72 5.62 0.90
CA LYS A 44 -16.13 5.44 0.53
C LYS A 44 -16.90 4.56 1.54
N ALA A 45 -16.25 3.51 2.05
CA ALA A 45 -16.79 2.64 3.08
C ALA A 45 -16.81 3.28 4.48
N GLY A 46 -16.28 4.50 4.65
CA GLY A 46 -16.26 5.22 5.92
C GLY A 46 -15.35 4.58 6.97
N ARG A 47 -14.30 3.86 6.55
CA ARG A 47 -13.35 3.21 7.47
C ARG A 47 -12.59 4.23 8.29
N LYS A 48 -12.55 4.02 9.60
CA LYS A 48 -11.94 4.93 10.57
C LYS A 48 -11.14 4.20 11.63
N ASP A 49 -10.48 4.97 12.48
CA ASP A 49 -9.65 4.46 13.57
C ASP A 49 -8.55 3.49 13.10
N ILE A 50 -8.07 3.66 11.86
CA ILE A 50 -7.13 2.73 11.24
C ILE A 50 -5.71 3.01 11.75
N ASP A 51 -5.02 1.96 12.18
CA ASP A 51 -3.59 2.00 12.49
C ASP A 51 -2.82 1.50 11.25
N ILE A 52 -1.80 2.23 10.79
CA ILE A 52 -1.06 1.89 9.56
C ILE A 52 0.42 1.61 9.83
N ALA A 53 0.95 0.54 9.24
CA ALA A 53 2.38 0.40 8.99
C ALA A 53 2.71 0.78 7.55
N SER A 54 3.58 1.75 7.36
CA SER A 54 3.93 2.28 6.05
C SER A 54 5.43 2.46 5.92
N ASN A 55 6.06 1.96 4.84
CA ASN A 55 7.47 2.24 4.62
C ASN A 55 7.68 3.73 4.33
N CYS A 56 6.89 4.26 3.40
CA CYS A 56 6.82 5.66 3.05
C CYS A 56 5.35 6.06 2.89
N ASN A 57 5.00 7.28 3.31
CA ASN A 57 3.69 7.85 3.07
C ASN A 57 3.35 7.90 1.57
N THR A 58 2.06 7.81 1.25
CA THR A 58 1.52 7.83 -0.11
C THR A 58 0.36 8.80 -0.21
N GLN A 59 -0.17 9.01 -1.42
CA GLN A 59 -1.44 9.70 -1.57
C GLN A 59 -2.62 8.94 -0.94
N GLY A 60 -2.54 7.61 -0.81
CA GLY A 60 -3.56 6.81 -0.14
C GLY A 60 -3.65 7.12 1.36
N THR A 61 -2.52 7.11 2.06
CA THR A 61 -2.45 7.48 3.48
C THR A 61 -2.73 8.97 3.69
N ASN A 62 -2.27 9.84 2.77
CA ASN A 62 -2.61 11.26 2.76
C ASN A 62 -4.13 11.50 2.68
N LEU A 63 -4.81 10.77 1.80
CA LEU A 63 -6.26 10.84 1.63
C LEU A 63 -7.01 10.32 2.87
N LEU A 64 -6.62 9.15 3.39
CA LEU A 64 -7.25 8.57 4.57
C LEU A 64 -7.09 9.45 5.81
N ALA A 65 -5.92 10.09 5.97
CA ALA A 65 -5.69 11.06 7.02
C ALA A 65 -6.52 12.34 6.83
N ALA A 66 -6.64 12.85 5.59
CA ALA A 66 -7.42 14.05 5.30
C ALA A 66 -8.89 13.92 5.68
N VAL A 67 -9.46 12.71 5.60
CA VAL A 67 -10.86 12.44 5.99
C VAL A 67 -11.02 12.01 7.44
N GLY A 68 -9.94 12.05 8.24
CA GLY A 68 -9.95 11.64 9.65
C GLY A 68 -10.06 10.12 9.88
N GLY A 69 -9.80 9.31 8.86
CA GLY A 69 -9.87 7.84 8.97
C GLY A 69 -8.63 7.19 9.59
N LEU A 70 -7.51 7.91 9.61
CA LEU A 70 -6.22 7.44 10.15
C LEU A 70 -6.07 7.82 11.62
N LYS A 71 -5.89 6.83 12.49
CA LYS A 71 -5.64 7.07 13.92
C LYS A 71 -4.17 7.17 14.26
N ARG A 72 -3.37 6.25 13.71
CA ARG A 72 -1.92 6.16 13.94
C ARG A 72 -1.23 5.64 12.69
N MET A 73 -0.01 6.11 12.44
CA MET A 73 0.82 5.54 11.39
C MET A 73 2.28 5.42 11.84
N GLU A 74 2.81 4.20 11.79
CA GLU A 74 4.24 3.94 11.90
C GLU A 74 4.89 4.10 10.52
N VAL A 75 5.89 4.97 10.41
CA VAL A 75 6.42 5.37 9.10
C VAL A 75 7.93 5.58 9.07
N GLY A 76 8.54 5.23 7.93
CA GLY A 76 9.95 5.50 7.64
C GLY A 76 10.23 6.89 7.03
N PHE A 77 9.28 7.39 6.23
CA PHE A 77 9.31 8.71 5.61
C PHE A 77 7.87 9.22 5.32
N SER A 78 7.49 10.41 5.78
CA SER A 78 6.10 10.90 5.72
C SER A 78 5.77 11.89 4.58
N GLY A 79 6.75 12.25 3.74
CA GLY A 79 6.57 13.18 2.63
C GLY A 79 6.02 12.53 1.34
N LEU A 80 5.88 13.34 0.28
CA LEU A 80 5.49 12.95 -1.07
C LEU A 80 6.60 13.26 -2.10
N GLU A 81 7.88 13.15 -1.72
CA GLU A 81 9.03 13.47 -2.60
C GLU A 81 8.92 14.90 -3.17
N VAL A 82 9.00 15.03 -4.50
CA VAL A 82 8.90 16.28 -5.27
C VAL A 82 7.56 16.98 -5.12
N TYR A 83 6.52 16.29 -4.64
CA TYR A 83 5.18 16.85 -4.43
C TYR A 83 5.00 17.52 -3.05
N GLY A 84 6.06 17.51 -2.22
CA GLY A 84 6.13 18.22 -0.95
C GLY A 84 5.62 17.41 0.25
N PHE A 85 5.20 18.10 1.31
CA PHE A 85 4.54 17.46 2.44
C PHE A 85 3.16 16.91 2.03
N ALA A 86 2.77 15.78 2.60
CA ALA A 86 1.43 15.23 2.48
C ALA A 86 0.45 16.12 3.25
N ASN A 87 -0.25 17.04 2.58
CA ASN A 87 -0.98 18.11 3.25
C ASN A 87 -2.14 17.60 4.12
N GLY A 88 -2.82 16.52 3.71
CA GLY A 88 -3.87 15.87 4.48
C GLY A 88 -3.32 15.22 5.74
N LEU A 89 -2.24 14.43 5.61
CA LEU A 89 -1.56 13.85 6.76
C LEU A 89 -1.00 14.91 7.71
N LYS A 90 -0.35 15.94 7.16
CA LYS A 90 0.17 17.08 7.93
C LYS A 90 -0.94 17.76 8.74
N ARG A 91 -2.10 18.05 8.12
CA ARG A 91 -3.25 18.63 8.80
C ARG A 91 -3.72 17.74 9.95
N ALA A 92 -3.84 16.43 9.70
CA ALA A 92 -4.30 15.47 10.71
C ALA A 92 -3.34 15.39 11.91
N VAL A 93 -2.03 15.42 11.66
CA VAL A 93 -1.00 15.41 12.72
C VAL A 93 -0.98 16.71 13.50
N GLU A 94 -0.93 17.87 12.84
CA GLU A 94 -0.86 19.18 13.51
C GLU A 94 -2.12 19.53 14.31
N SER A 95 -3.26 18.97 13.93
CA SER A 95 -4.52 19.12 14.67
C SER A 95 -4.71 18.10 15.78
N GLY A 96 -3.80 17.12 15.92
CA GLY A 96 -3.88 16.06 16.92
C GLY A 96 -4.92 14.97 16.62
N GLN A 97 -5.42 14.88 15.38
CA GLN A 97 -6.35 13.82 14.96
C GLN A 97 -5.62 12.49 14.72
N THR A 98 -4.34 12.54 14.37
CA THR A 98 -3.49 11.37 14.08
C THR A 98 -2.13 11.53 14.73
N ILE A 99 -1.50 10.42 15.09
CA ILE A 99 -0.10 10.38 15.53
C ILE A 99 0.80 9.65 14.52
N LEU A 100 2.04 10.12 14.36
CA LEU A 100 3.08 9.48 13.54
C LEU A 100 4.17 8.90 14.41
N GLU A 101 4.39 7.60 14.32
CA GLU A 101 5.53 6.94 14.97
C GLU A 101 6.68 6.78 14.00
N ASP A 102 7.71 7.58 14.22
CA ASP A 102 8.85 7.59 13.33
C ASP A 102 9.81 6.44 13.62
N TYR A 103 10.13 5.72 12.55
CA TYR A 103 11.20 4.74 12.48
C TYR A 103 12.14 5.12 11.33
N SER A 104 13.38 4.63 11.32
CA SER A 104 14.22 4.81 10.13
C SER A 104 13.58 4.09 8.94
N ASN A 105 13.67 4.69 7.76
CA ASN A 105 13.24 4.07 6.50
C ASN A 105 13.89 2.67 6.31
N GLY A 106 15.13 2.47 6.75
CA GLY A 106 15.78 1.17 6.71
C GLY A 106 15.23 0.16 7.74
N SER A 107 14.68 0.62 8.87
CA SER A 107 14.18 -0.27 9.93
C SER A 107 12.81 -0.86 9.62
N MET A 108 11.93 -0.12 8.92
CA MET A 108 10.60 -0.59 8.52
C MET A 108 10.60 -1.91 7.73
N PRO A 109 11.38 -2.07 6.63
CA PRO A 109 11.37 -3.31 5.86
C PRO A 109 11.96 -4.48 6.66
N ILE A 110 12.95 -4.23 7.53
CA ILE A 110 13.50 -5.29 8.39
C ILE A 110 12.49 -5.73 9.47
N ARG A 111 11.68 -4.80 10.01
CA ARG A 111 10.56 -5.14 10.90
C ARG A 111 9.50 -5.97 10.18
N MET A 112 9.21 -5.68 8.91
CA MET A 112 8.32 -6.51 8.09
C MET A 112 8.92 -7.89 7.81
N MET A 113 10.22 -7.96 7.49
CA MET A 113 10.95 -9.23 7.32
C MET A 113 10.88 -10.08 8.58
N ALA A 114 11.11 -9.49 9.75
CA ALA A 114 10.98 -10.15 11.04
C ALA A 114 9.55 -10.69 11.26
N GLY A 115 8.54 -9.94 10.81
CA GLY A 115 7.15 -10.37 10.83
C GLY A 115 6.92 -11.59 9.95
N ALA A 116 7.45 -11.57 8.72
CA ALA A 116 7.36 -12.66 7.75
C ALA A 116 8.06 -13.95 8.22
N LEU A 117 9.18 -13.81 8.94
CA LEU A 117 9.90 -14.91 9.56
C LEU A 117 9.29 -15.35 10.91
N ASN A 118 8.24 -14.67 11.36
CA ASN A 118 7.62 -14.87 12.66
C ASN A 118 8.63 -14.80 13.83
N TRP A 119 9.62 -13.92 13.73
CA TRP A 119 10.56 -13.68 14.82
C TRP A 119 9.86 -13.00 16.01
N PRO A 120 10.37 -13.17 17.24
CA PRO A 120 9.85 -12.47 18.42
C PRO A 120 10.27 -11.00 18.44
N PHE A 121 11.46 -10.69 17.91
CA PHE A 121 12.01 -9.34 17.72
C PHE A 121 13.12 -9.39 16.66
N VAL A 122 13.60 -8.23 16.21
CA VAL A 122 14.78 -8.15 15.33
C VAL A 122 15.84 -7.20 15.92
N PRO A 123 17.09 -7.66 16.12
CA PRO A 123 18.19 -6.81 16.59
C PRO A 123 18.72 -5.91 15.47
N MET A 124 18.84 -4.61 15.70
CA MET A 124 19.41 -3.66 14.73
C MET A 124 20.18 -2.52 15.41
N PHE A 125 21.18 -1.98 14.71
CA PHE A 125 21.87 -0.74 15.09
C PHE A 125 21.22 0.52 14.47
N MET A 126 20.12 0.35 13.73
CA MET A 126 19.37 1.48 13.19
C MET A 126 18.64 2.22 14.30
N ASN A 127 18.37 3.50 14.06
CA ASN A 127 17.76 4.44 15.01
C ASN A 127 18.58 4.72 16.29
N THR A 128 19.65 3.97 16.58
CA THR A 128 20.41 4.09 17.83
C THR A 128 21.01 5.49 18.02
N GLY A 129 20.80 6.07 19.20
CA GLY A 129 21.38 7.35 19.61
C GLY A 129 20.68 8.59 19.05
N CYS A 130 19.46 8.46 18.50
CA CYS A 130 18.68 9.59 18.02
C CYS A 130 17.22 9.57 18.50
N ASP A 131 16.47 10.63 18.18
CA ASP A 131 15.06 10.73 18.58
C ASP A 131 14.19 9.61 18.01
N GLN A 132 14.57 8.96 16.91
CA GLN A 132 13.83 7.79 16.42
C GLN A 132 13.97 6.57 17.35
N GLN A 133 14.97 6.54 18.25
CA GLN A 133 15.04 5.56 19.35
C GLN A 133 14.20 6.01 20.55
N TRP A 134 14.29 7.29 20.92
CA TRP A 134 13.86 7.78 22.23
C TRP A 134 12.52 8.53 22.26
N ALA A 135 12.08 9.14 21.17
CA ALA A 135 10.77 9.78 21.08
C ALA A 135 9.73 8.74 20.65
N SER A 136 8.63 8.64 21.40
CA SER A 136 7.50 7.75 21.10
C SER A 136 6.24 8.58 20.94
N ALA A 137 5.59 8.52 19.79
CA ALA A 137 4.35 9.25 19.57
C ALA A 137 3.17 8.69 20.39
N ASP A 138 3.25 7.40 20.76
CA ASP A 138 2.30 6.79 21.71
C ASP A 138 2.48 7.25 23.16
N ASP A 139 3.64 7.80 23.50
CA ASP A 139 4.03 8.09 24.88
C ASP A 139 4.99 9.30 24.93
N PRO A 140 4.51 10.49 24.50
CA PRO A 140 5.37 11.65 24.22
C PRO A 140 6.01 12.27 25.47
N GLU A 141 5.38 12.10 26.65
CA GLU A 141 5.88 12.65 27.91
C GLU A 141 7.08 11.86 28.48
N ASN A 142 7.30 10.63 28.01
CA ASN A 142 8.39 9.77 28.47
C ASN A 142 9.59 9.88 27.53
N TYR A 143 10.50 10.82 27.81
CA TYR A 143 11.74 11.00 27.04
C TYR A 143 12.99 10.93 27.96
N PRO A 144 13.98 10.08 27.66
CA PRO A 144 14.01 9.10 26.57
C PRO A 144 13.09 7.89 26.83
N ASN A 145 12.32 7.48 25.81
CA ASN A 145 11.47 6.29 25.87
C ASN A 145 12.30 5.02 25.62
N THR A 146 12.66 4.31 26.69
CA THR A 146 13.44 3.06 26.59
C THR A 146 12.58 1.84 26.23
N LYS A 147 11.25 2.00 26.11
CA LYS A 147 10.32 0.91 25.77
C LYS A 147 10.06 0.82 24.27
N LYS A 148 10.15 1.92 23.52
CA LYS A 148 9.94 1.94 22.06
C LYS A 148 10.91 1.01 21.33
N ILE A 149 12.22 1.18 21.58
CA ILE A 149 13.29 0.30 21.08
C ILE A 149 14.19 -0.06 22.28
N PRO A 150 13.88 -1.15 23.00
CA PRO A 150 14.68 -1.62 24.12
C PRO A 150 16.08 -2.02 23.68
N GLU A 151 17.07 -1.77 24.52
CA GLU A 151 18.45 -2.18 24.25
C GLU A 151 18.71 -3.63 24.67
N ILE A 152 19.49 -4.34 23.85
CA ILE A 152 19.93 -5.72 24.10
C ILE A 152 21.42 -5.85 23.78
N THR A 153 22.10 -6.75 24.49
CA THR A 153 23.53 -7.02 24.29
C THR A 153 23.71 -8.19 23.32
N ASP A 154 24.42 -7.94 22.23
CA ASP A 154 24.89 -8.97 21.31
C ASP A 154 25.78 -9.97 22.05
N PRO A 155 25.39 -11.26 22.15
CA PRO A 155 26.14 -12.25 22.92
C PRO A 155 27.49 -12.63 22.29
N PHE A 156 27.73 -12.29 21.02
CA PHE A 156 28.98 -12.62 20.32
C PHE A 156 30.03 -11.53 20.43
N THR A 157 29.60 -10.26 20.50
CA THR A 157 30.51 -9.10 20.47
C THR A 157 30.46 -8.24 21.74
N GLY A 158 29.44 -8.41 22.58
CA GLY A 158 29.18 -7.56 23.74
C GLY A 158 28.66 -6.17 23.40
N LYS A 159 28.41 -5.85 22.11
CA LYS A 159 27.86 -4.56 21.69
C LYS A 159 26.38 -4.46 22.02
N VAL A 160 25.93 -3.26 22.37
CA VAL A 160 24.51 -2.97 22.60
C VAL A 160 23.85 -2.58 21.27
N CYS A 161 22.68 -3.14 20.98
CA CYS A 161 21.84 -2.79 19.83
C CYS A 161 20.36 -2.71 20.24
N GLY A 162 19.51 -2.16 19.37
CA GLY A 162 18.07 -2.05 19.62
C GLY A 162 17.32 -3.34 19.25
N ALA A 163 16.33 -3.71 20.07
CA ALA A 163 15.37 -4.75 19.78
C ALA A 163 14.09 -4.12 19.21
N PHE A 164 13.74 -4.48 17.98
CA PHE A 164 12.56 -3.93 17.31
C PHE A 164 11.42 -4.93 17.25
N THR A 165 10.20 -4.44 17.48
CA THR A 165 8.98 -5.23 17.33
C THR A 165 8.72 -5.53 15.84
N PRO A 166 8.45 -6.80 15.48
CA PRO A 166 8.06 -7.17 14.12
C PRO A 166 6.73 -6.55 13.70
N ILE A 167 6.59 -6.18 12.42
CA ILE A 167 5.33 -5.70 11.84
C ILE A 167 4.51 -6.91 11.40
N LYS A 168 3.29 -7.06 11.95
CA LYS A 168 2.34 -8.14 11.63
C LYS A 168 0.92 -7.58 11.48
N PRO A 169 0.60 -6.93 10.35
CA PRO A 169 -0.69 -6.29 10.13
C PRO A 169 -1.81 -7.32 10.02
N ASP A 170 -3.02 -6.90 10.37
CA ASP A 170 -4.23 -7.69 10.18
C ASP A 170 -4.52 -7.89 8.69
N VAL A 171 -4.33 -6.83 7.89
CA VAL A 171 -4.58 -6.84 6.45
C VAL A 171 -3.50 -6.06 5.73
N ALA A 172 -3.02 -6.59 4.61
CA ALA A 172 -2.28 -5.83 3.62
C ALA A 172 -2.99 -5.80 2.27
N ALA A 173 -3.12 -4.60 1.70
CA ALA A 173 -3.46 -4.41 0.30
C ALA A 173 -2.18 -4.14 -0.50
N ILE A 174 -1.85 -5.05 -1.41
CA ILE A 174 -0.60 -5.04 -2.17
C ILE A 174 -0.94 -4.91 -3.65
N HIS A 175 -0.45 -3.84 -4.26
CA HIS A 175 -0.54 -3.72 -5.71
C HIS A 175 0.47 -4.65 -6.40
N VAL A 176 0.01 -5.25 -7.50
CA VAL A 176 0.83 -6.06 -8.39
C VAL A 176 0.50 -5.71 -9.85
N THR A 177 1.48 -5.83 -10.74
CA THR A 177 1.25 -5.58 -12.18
C THR A 177 0.22 -6.56 -12.74
N MET A 178 0.33 -7.84 -12.37
CA MET A 178 -0.62 -8.86 -12.81
C MET A 178 -0.79 -9.99 -11.81
N ALA A 179 -1.99 -10.56 -11.76
CA ALA A 179 -2.31 -11.73 -10.98
C ALA A 179 -3.26 -12.69 -11.72
N ASP A 180 -3.13 -13.97 -11.44
CA ASP A 180 -4.18 -14.92 -11.81
C ASP A 180 -5.33 -14.91 -10.79
N ILE A 181 -6.45 -15.54 -11.13
CA ILE A 181 -7.63 -15.56 -10.25
C ILE A 181 -7.42 -16.35 -8.95
N TYR A 182 -6.31 -17.09 -8.82
CA TYR A 182 -6.03 -17.90 -7.63
C TYR A 182 -5.12 -17.18 -6.64
N GLY A 183 -4.43 -16.11 -7.06
CA GLY A 183 -3.57 -15.29 -6.23
C GLY A 183 -2.07 -15.45 -6.50
N ASN A 184 -1.68 -16.04 -7.63
CA ASN A 184 -0.28 -15.96 -8.07
C ASN A 184 -0.06 -14.62 -8.76
N ALA A 185 1.01 -13.92 -8.40
CA ALA A 185 1.28 -12.60 -8.95
C ALA A 185 2.72 -12.39 -9.40
N ILE A 186 2.82 -11.61 -10.48
CA ILE A 186 4.06 -11.09 -11.05
C ILE A 186 4.03 -9.58 -10.90
N MET A 187 5.16 -9.01 -10.47
CA MET A 187 5.37 -7.57 -10.34
C MET A 187 6.49 -7.16 -11.28
N LEU A 188 6.27 -6.11 -12.07
CA LEU A 188 7.30 -5.45 -12.84
C LEU A 188 7.86 -4.27 -12.03
N GLY A 189 9.15 -3.99 -12.22
CA GLY A 189 9.85 -2.97 -11.45
C GLY A 189 10.28 -3.46 -10.05
N THR A 190 10.58 -2.52 -9.16
CA THR A 190 11.13 -2.81 -7.83
C THR A 190 10.05 -3.36 -6.89
N GLU A 191 10.30 -4.49 -6.25
CA GLU A 191 9.34 -5.13 -5.33
C GLU A 191 9.22 -4.40 -3.99
N TRP A 192 10.30 -3.79 -3.53
CA TRP A 192 10.43 -3.20 -2.20
C TRP A 192 10.01 -4.20 -1.12
N CYS A 193 9.27 -3.75 -0.10
CA CYS A 193 8.82 -4.59 1.01
C CYS A 193 7.56 -5.40 0.71
N ARG A 194 7.03 -5.41 -0.53
CA ARG A 194 5.81 -6.17 -0.89
C ARG A 194 5.96 -7.67 -0.67
N TYR A 195 7.18 -8.19 -0.87
CA TYR A 195 7.49 -9.59 -0.65
C TYR A 195 7.35 -9.99 0.84
N GLU A 196 7.99 -9.24 1.73
CA GLU A 196 7.89 -9.41 3.18
C GLU A 196 6.47 -9.15 3.68
N LEU A 197 5.84 -8.09 3.17
CA LEU A 197 4.50 -7.69 3.58
C LEU A 197 3.47 -8.79 3.30
N SER A 198 3.56 -9.46 2.14
CA SER A 198 2.69 -10.59 1.80
C SER A 198 2.83 -11.80 2.74
N ARG A 199 3.90 -11.86 3.53
CA ARG A 199 4.19 -12.97 4.45
C ARG A 199 4.01 -12.60 5.92
N CYS A 200 4.13 -11.33 6.28
CA CYS A 200 3.92 -10.88 7.65
C CYS A 200 2.45 -10.54 7.96
N SER A 201 1.62 -10.35 6.94
CA SER A 201 0.21 -9.99 7.10
C SER A 201 -0.68 -11.20 7.38
N LYS A 202 -1.68 -11.05 8.26
CA LYS A 202 -2.66 -12.12 8.53
C LYS A 202 -3.61 -12.34 7.34
N LYS A 203 -3.90 -11.28 6.59
CA LYS A 203 -4.67 -11.28 5.35
C LYS A 203 -3.97 -10.52 4.24
N VAL A 204 -3.97 -11.08 3.04
CA VAL A 204 -3.35 -10.44 1.86
C VAL A 204 -4.36 -10.29 0.74
N ILE A 205 -4.52 -9.05 0.30
CA ILE A 205 -5.35 -8.66 -0.83
C ILE A 205 -4.42 -8.17 -1.93
N LEU A 206 -4.44 -8.85 -3.06
CA LEU A 206 -3.73 -8.40 -4.26
C LEU A 206 -4.62 -7.48 -5.07
N CYS A 207 -4.15 -6.28 -5.37
CA CYS A 207 -4.79 -5.35 -6.29
C CYS A 207 -4.01 -5.37 -7.61
N ALA A 208 -4.55 -6.02 -8.62
CA ALA A 208 -3.84 -6.28 -9.87
C ALA A 208 -4.34 -5.39 -11.00
N ASP A 209 -3.43 -4.69 -11.68
CA ASP A 209 -3.77 -3.94 -12.89
C ASP A 209 -4.27 -4.85 -14.02
N LYS A 210 -3.76 -6.08 -14.09
CA LYS A 210 -4.13 -7.08 -15.11
C LYS A 210 -4.46 -8.41 -14.45
N ILE A 211 -5.63 -8.96 -14.79
CA ILE A 211 -5.91 -10.38 -14.55
C ILE A 211 -5.39 -11.18 -15.73
N VAL A 212 -4.66 -12.26 -15.44
CA VAL A 212 -4.02 -13.11 -16.45
C VAL A 212 -4.46 -14.56 -16.31
N ASP A 213 -4.36 -15.33 -17.38
CA ASP A 213 -4.48 -16.78 -17.32
C ASP A 213 -3.30 -17.40 -16.54
N THR A 214 -3.60 -18.42 -15.73
CA THR A 214 -2.62 -19.08 -14.84
C THR A 214 -1.43 -19.68 -15.59
N GLY A 215 -1.54 -20.02 -16.88
CA GLY A 215 -0.40 -20.59 -17.57
C GLY A 215 0.78 -19.62 -17.69
N VAL A 216 0.59 -18.30 -17.58
CA VAL A 216 1.72 -17.33 -17.55
C VAL A 216 2.61 -17.56 -16.33
N MET A 217 1.98 -17.93 -15.21
CA MET A 217 2.64 -18.27 -13.96
C MET A 217 3.45 -19.57 -14.10
N LYS A 218 3.02 -20.47 -14.99
CA LYS A 218 3.74 -21.71 -15.33
C LYS A 218 4.84 -21.47 -16.35
N GLN A 219 4.64 -20.53 -17.26
CA GLN A 219 5.62 -20.13 -18.27
C GLN A 219 6.80 -19.38 -17.64
N PHE A 220 6.52 -18.53 -16.64
CA PHE A 220 7.52 -17.72 -15.94
C PHE A 220 7.50 -17.96 -14.42
N PRO A 221 7.74 -19.18 -13.94
CA PRO A 221 7.53 -19.54 -12.53
C PRO A 221 8.44 -18.78 -11.57
N ASN A 222 9.67 -18.44 -12.00
CA ASN A 222 10.62 -17.68 -11.18
C ASN A 222 10.23 -16.20 -11.03
N LEU A 223 9.33 -15.70 -11.89
CA LEU A 223 8.80 -14.33 -11.80
C LEU A 223 7.56 -14.24 -10.91
N VAL A 224 7.03 -15.37 -10.42
CA VAL A 224 5.94 -15.38 -9.44
C VAL A 224 6.52 -15.02 -8.08
N ARG A 225 6.21 -13.82 -7.60
CA ARG A 225 6.81 -13.25 -6.38
C ARG A 225 5.93 -13.43 -5.16
N ILE A 226 4.62 -13.29 -5.35
CA ILE A 226 3.61 -13.60 -4.34
C ILE A 226 2.84 -14.84 -4.80
N PRO A 227 3.04 -16.00 -4.17
CA PRO A 227 2.34 -17.22 -4.52
C PRO A 227 0.93 -17.24 -3.92
N TYR A 228 0.01 -17.93 -4.59
CA TYR A 228 -1.39 -18.03 -4.17
C TYR A 228 -1.61 -18.45 -2.70
N VAL A 229 -0.67 -19.19 -2.11
CA VAL A 229 -0.80 -19.78 -0.76
C VAL A 229 -0.91 -18.72 0.34
N VAL A 230 -0.31 -17.54 0.16
CA VAL A 230 -0.36 -16.45 1.14
C VAL A 230 -1.48 -15.44 0.86
N VAL A 231 -2.24 -15.62 -0.21
CA VAL A 231 -3.23 -14.63 -0.70
C VAL A 231 -4.64 -15.01 -0.28
N ASP A 232 -5.43 -14.05 0.22
CA ASP A 232 -6.84 -14.25 0.59
C ASP A 232 -7.82 -13.72 -0.47
N ALA A 233 -7.41 -12.70 -1.23
CA ALA A 233 -8.23 -12.11 -2.28
C ALA A 233 -7.39 -11.53 -3.42
N VAL A 234 -7.96 -11.54 -4.62
CA VAL A 234 -7.44 -10.84 -5.81
C VAL A 234 -8.52 -9.86 -6.26
N VAL A 235 -8.14 -8.62 -6.54
CA VAL A 235 -9.00 -7.57 -7.03
C VAL A 235 -8.45 -7.10 -8.37
N TYR A 236 -9.32 -6.99 -9.38
CA TYR A 236 -8.97 -6.29 -10.60
C TYR A 236 -9.03 -4.79 -10.33
N ALA A 237 -7.88 -4.12 -10.41
CA ALA A 237 -7.69 -2.72 -10.08
C ALA A 237 -6.85 -2.02 -11.17
N PRO A 238 -7.32 -1.95 -12.43
CA PRO A 238 -6.67 -1.19 -13.49
C PRO A 238 -6.57 0.28 -13.07
N TYR A 239 -5.40 0.87 -13.27
CA TYR A 239 -5.08 2.22 -12.79
C TYR A 239 -5.20 2.36 -11.27
N GLY A 240 -5.14 1.26 -10.52
CA GLY A 240 -5.37 1.26 -9.08
C GLY A 240 -4.35 2.06 -8.28
N VAL A 241 -3.21 2.39 -8.89
CA VAL A 241 -2.12 3.22 -8.33
C VAL A 241 -2.25 4.70 -8.71
N TRP A 242 -3.13 5.07 -9.64
CA TRP A 242 -3.27 6.45 -10.08
C TRP A 242 -3.65 7.38 -8.89
N PRO A 243 -3.00 8.54 -8.73
CA PRO A 243 -2.11 9.24 -9.69
C PRO A 243 -0.61 8.91 -9.72
N ALA A 244 -0.14 7.91 -8.97
CA ALA A 244 1.24 7.44 -9.09
C ALA A 244 1.42 6.49 -10.30
N CYS A 245 2.57 5.81 -10.41
CA CYS A 245 2.95 5.02 -11.58
C CYS A 245 2.89 3.50 -11.36
N SER A 246 2.66 2.76 -12.45
CA SER A 246 2.72 1.30 -12.49
C SER A 246 3.67 0.88 -13.61
N THR A 247 4.82 0.32 -13.25
CA THR A 247 5.91 0.01 -14.19
C THR A 247 5.42 -0.88 -15.34
N GLY A 248 5.67 -0.42 -16.57
CA GLY A 248 5.26 -1.10 -17.79
C GLY A 248 3.81 -0.87 -18.21
N LEU A 249 3.02 -0.15 -17.42
CA LEU A 249 1.60 0.09 -17.68
C LEU A 249 1.27 1.57 -17.85
N TYR A 250 1.69 2.42 -16.90
CA TYR A 250 1.45 3.86 -16.96
C TYR A 250 2.40 4.66 -16.06
N ASP A 251 2.73 5.88 -16.49
CA ASP A 251 3.54 6.83 -15.74
C ASP A 251 2.70 7.63 -14.73
N SER A 252 3.36 8.42 -13.88
CA SER A 252 2.66 9.24 -12.87
C SER A 252 1.92 10.41 -13.53
N ASP A 253 0.69 10.64 -13.07
CA ASP A 253 -0.06 11.86 -13.39
C ASP A 253 0.38 12.98 -12.44
N GLU A 254 1.48 13.66 -12.79
CA GLU A 254 2.06 14.70 -11.93
C GLU A 254 1.07 15.84 -11.66
N GLU A 255 0.28 16.23 -12.67
CA GLU A 255 -0.75 17.27 -12.55
C GLU A 255 -1.76 16.87 -11.48
N HIS A 256 -2.23 15.61 -11.50
CA HIS A 256 -3.17 15.12 -10.50
C HIS A 256 -2.52 14.86 -9.13
N MET A 257 -1.23 14.48 -9.07
CA MET A 257 -0.47 14.39 -7.80
C MET A 257 -0.45 15.74 -7.08
N PHE A 258 -0.10 16.82 -7.80
CA PHE A 258 -0.10 18.19 -7.24
C PHE A 258 -1.52 18.66 -6.90
N TYR A 259 -2.50 18.41 -7.79
CA TYR A 259 -3.88 18.79 -7.57
C TYR A 259 -4.46 18.11 -6.33
N MET A 260 -4.35 16.79 -6.23
CA MET A 260 -4.81 16.01 -5.07
C MET A 260 -4.17 16.54 -3.79
N ASN A 261 -2.84 16.67 -3.74
CA ASN A 261 -2.17 17.15 -2.53
C ASN A 261 -2.60 18.58 -2.15
N LYS A 262 -2.85 19.46 -3.12
CA LYS A 262 -3.37 20.82 -2.87
C LYS A 262 -4.77 20.78 -2.27
N MET A 263 -5.69 19.98 -2.83
CA MET A 263 -7.07 19.89 -2.36
C MET A 263 -7.15 19.33 -0.93
N LEU A 264 -6.31 18.35 -0.60
CA LEU A 264 -6.24 17.75 0.74
C LEU A 264 -5.67 18.68 1.82
N LYS A 265 -5.34 19.93 1.50
CA LYS A 265 -4.82 20.91 2.47
C LYS A 265 -5.87 21.43 3.44
N THR A 266 -7.13 21.62 3.02
CA THR A 266 -8.24 22.06 3.89
C THR A 266 -9.38 21.06 3.90
N GLU A 267 -10.25 21.16 4.91
CA GLU A 267 -11.41 20.26 5.02
C GLU A 267 -12.34 20.46 3.83
N GLU A 268 -12.62 21.71 3.48
CA GLU A 268 -13.47 22.08 2.34
C GLU A 268 -12.89 21.53 1.02
N GLY A 269 -11.58 21.69 0.81
CA GLY A 269 -10.91 21.16 -0.38
C GLY A 269 -10.90 19.63 -0.40
N THR A 270 -10.85 18.98 0.76
CA THR A 270 -10.97 17.52 0.86
C THR A 270 -12.35 17.06 0.42
N GLN A 271 -13.41 17.74 0.87
CA GLN A 271 -14.78 17.43 0.45
C GLN A 271 -15.02 17.69 -1.04
N GLU A 272 -14.51 18.80 -1.59
CA GLU A 272 -14.55 19.08 -3.03
C GLU A 272 -13.83 17.99 -3.83
N TYR A 273 -12.67 17.52 -3.36
CA TYR A 273 -11.96 16.42 -4.00
C TYR A 273 -12.76 15.12 -4.01
N LEU A 274 -13.42 14.77 -2.90
CA LEU A 274 -14.25 13.56 -2.80
C LEU A 274 -15.52 13.65 -3.66
N GLN A 275 -16.08 14.84 -3.85
CA GLN A 275 -17.21 15.05 -4.77
C GLN A 275 -16.79 14.79 -6.22
N ALA A 276 -15.58 15.20 -6.61
CA ALA A 276 -15.08 15.04 -7.97
C ALA A 276 -14.46 13.66 -8.26
N PHE A 277 -13.74 13.07 -7.29
CA PHE A 277 -12.91 11.87 -7.48
C PHE A 277 -13.20 10.73 -6.48
N GLY A 278 -14.31 10.81 -5.75
CA GLY A 278 -14.77 9.80 -4.79
C GLY A 278 -16.08 9.09 -5.15
N GLN A 279 -16.73 9.49 -6.24
CA GLN A 279 -18.02 8.93 -6.69
C GLN A 279 -17.81 8.00 -7.90
N TYR A 280 -17.94 6.70 -7.67
CA TYR A 280 -17.91 5.64 -8.70
C TYR A 280 -18.53 4.37 -8.11
N ASP A 281 -19.30 3.58 -8.86
CA ASP A 281 -19.97 2.40 -8.29
C ASP A 281 -19.10 1.14 -8.39
N ASP A 282 -18.33 1.04 -9.46
CA ASP A 282 -17.42 -0.08 -9.68
C ASP A 282 -16.08 0.32 -10.30
N VAL A 283 -15.30 -0.68 -10.70
CA VAL A 283 -13.98 -0.50 -11.29
C VAL A 283 -14.01 0.18 -12.65
N TRP A 284 -15.10 0.03 -13.41
CA TRP A 284 -15.24 0.63 -14.74
C TRP A 284 -15.59 2.11 -14.62
N ASP A 285 -16.51 2.44 -13.72
CA ASP A 285 -16.82 3.83 -13.38
C ASP A 285 -15.60 4.56 -12.81
N TYR A 286 -14.76 3.86 -12.02
CA TYR A 286 -13.50 4.41 -11.53
C TYR A 286 -12.55 4.79 -12.68
N VAL A 287 -12.40 3.92 -13.68
CA VAL A 287 -11.57 4.19 -14.86
C VAL A 287 -12.16 5.33 -15.70
N ASP A 288 -13.48 5.36 -15.89
CA ASP A 288 -14.17 6.44 -16.62
C ASP A 288 -14.02 7.79 -15.90
N MET A 289 -14.03 7.80 -14.56
CA MET A 289 -13.81 8.97 -13.72
C MET A 289 -12.40 9.57 -13.90
N ILE A 290 -11.37 8.74 -14.10
CA ILE A 290 -10.02 9.24 -14.42
C ILE A 290 -10.04 10.01 -15.75
N GLY A 291 -10.82 9.52 -16.72
CA GLY A 291 -11.02 10.15 -18.01
C GLY A 291 -10.02 9.69 -19.07
N LYS A 292 -10.54 9.46 -20.28
CA LYS A 292 -9.80 8.88 -21.41
C LYS A 292 -8.54 9.66 -21.79
N GLU A 293 -8.63 10.99 -21.89
CA GLU A 293 -7.49 11.82 -22.29
C GLU A 293 -6.29 11.66 -21.35
N ARG A 294 -6.57 11.63 -20.04
CA ARG A 294 -5.56 11.43 -19.00
C ARG A 294 -4.98 10.03 -19.07
N ILE A 295 -5.84 9.01 -19.22
CA ILE A 295 -5.42 7.62 -19.39
C ILE A 295 -4.50 7.46 -20.61
N ASP A 296 -4.90 8.01 -21.77
CA ASP A 296 -4.13 7.94 -23.01
C ASP A 296 -2.75 8.59 -22.82
N LYS A 297 -2.69 9.74 -22.13
CA LYS A 297 -1.43 10.44 -21.82
C LYS A 297 -0.51 9.61 -20.92
N ILE A 298 -0.99 9.12 -19.78
CA ILE A 298 -0.12 8.39 -18.82
C ILE A 298 0.24 6.98 -19.29
N SER A 299 -0.59 6.37 -20.15
CA SER A 299 -0.33 5.04 -20.69
C SER A 299 0.66 5.06 -21.86
N ALA A 300 1.00 6.25 -22.40
CA ALA A 300 2.04 6.45 -23.40
C ALA A 300 3.46 6.39 -22.80
N THR A 301 3.72 5.39 -21.96
CA THR A 301 4.99 5.20 -21.25
C THR A 301 6.04 4.53 -22.14
N GLU A 302 7.29 4.98 -22.03
CA GLU A 302 8.44 4.36 -22.71
C GLU A 302 8.69 2.92 -22.24
N THR A 303 8.10 2.52 -21.10
CA THR A 303 8.26 1.18 -20.52
C THR A 303 7.21 0.17 -20.97
N ALA A 304 6.27 0.55 -21.86
CA ALA A 304 5.15 -0.30 -22.26
C ALA A 304 5.57 -1.64 -22.89
N PHE A 305 6.78 -1.71 -23.48
CA PHE A 305 7.35 -2.94 -24.04
C PHE A 305 7.55 -4.05 -22.99
N LEU A 306 7.65 -3.71 -21.70
CA LEU A 306 7.80 -4.68 -20.63
C LEU A 306 6.59 -5.63 -20.52
N MET A 307 5.42 -5.21 -21.03
CA MET A 307 4.21 -6.05 -21.04
C MET A 307 4.14 -7.02 -22.21
N ASP A 308 4.97 -6.86 -23.25
CA ASP A 308 4.91 -7.65 -24.49
C ASP A 308 4.96 -9.17 -24.27
N PRO A 309 5.82 -9.72 -23.38
CA PRO A 309 5.86 -11.16 -23.12
C PRO A 309 4.56 -11.72 -22.52
N TYR A 310 3.73 -10.87 -21.92
CA TYR A 310 2.56 -11.25 -21.14
C TYR A 310 1.23 -11.01 -21.88
N ARG A 311 1.20 -10.19 -22.95
CA ARG A 311 -0.04 -9.72 -23.60
C ARG A 311 -1.02 -10.85 -23.97
N GLN A 312 -0.53 -11.97 -24.47
CA GLN A 312 -1.35 -13.12 -24.87
C GLN A 312 -2.12 -13.77 -23.71
N TRP A 313 -1.70 -13.52 -22.46
CA TRP A 313 -2.30 -14.12 -21.26
C TRP A 313 -3.27 -13.18 -20.55
N ILE A 314 -3.28 -11.89 -20.91
CA ILE A 314 -4.11 -10.87 -20.28
C ILE A 314 -5.57 -11.11 -20.65
N LYS A 315 -6.42 -11.20 -19.63
CA LYS A 315 -7.86 -11.29 -19.80
C LYS A 315 -8.43 -9.94 -20.18
N THR A 316 -9.40 -9.95 -21.08
CA THR A 316 -10.20 -8.78 -21.44
C THR A 316 -11.15 -8.40 -20.32
N ASP A 317 -11.61 -7.16 -20.32
CA ASP A 317 -12.59 -6.66 -19.36
C ASP A 317 -13.90 -7.46 -19.39
N ALA A 318 -14.32 -7.94 -20.56
CA ALA A 318 -15.48 -8.80 -20.73
C ALA A 318 -15.30 -10.17 -20.03
N GLU A 319 -14.14 -10.80 -20.21
CA GLU A 319 -13.82 -12.07 -19.52
C GLU A 319 -13.74 -11.86 -18.00
N ILE A 320 -13.22 -10.73 -17.53
CA ILE A 320 -13.14 -10.42 -16.10
C ILE A 320 -14.54 -10.20 -15.51
N LYS A 321 -15.44 -9.49 -16.20
CA LYS A 321 -16.85 -9.34 -15.79
C LYS A 321 -17.54 -10.71 -15.65
N GLU A 322 -17.39 -11.57 -16.66
CA GLU A 322 -17.93 -12.94 -16.64
C GLU A 322 -17.36 -13.78 -15.47
N LEU A 323 -16.07 -13.65 -15.19
CA LEU A 323 -15.43 -14.29 -14.04
C LEU A 323 -15.95 -13.76 -12.71
N LEU A 324 -16.30 -12.47 -12.64
CA LEU A 324 -16.88 -11.85 -11.45
C LEU A 324 -18.35 -12.24 -11.23
N GLU A 325 -19.09 -12.57 -12.28
CA GLU A 325 -20.50 -13.00 -12.17
C GLU A 325 -20.67 -14.48 -11.80
N ARG A 326 -19.70 -15.33 -12.18
CA ARG A 326 -19.76 -16.80 -12.01
C ARG A 326 -19.28 -17.33 -10.64
N ARG A 327 -19.19 -16.47 -9.62
CA ARG A 327 -18.53 -16.78 -8.32
C ARG A 327 -19.41 -17.51 -7.31
#